data_AF-A0AAU3EIV6-F1
#
_entry.id   AF-A0AAU3EIV6-F1
#
_cell.length_a   1.000
_cell.length_b   1.000
_cell.length_c   1.000
_cell.angle_alpha   90.00
_cell.angle_beta   90.00
_cell.angle_gamma   90.00
#
_symmetry.space_group_name_H-M   'P 1'
#
loop_
_entity.id
_entity.type
_entity.pdbx_description
1 polymer ?
#
loop_
_entity_poly.entity_id
_entity_poly.type
_entity_poly.pdbx_seq_one_letter_code
_entity_poly.pdbx_strand_id
1 'polypeptide(L)'
;MRGHKLWRGVRGGGVVILLGVGVLMALGLKLLSLHRQYGGYFDPLTFVRPLVYVAVIALPIALTWGRYRRTTRTRMYQEVLGPLVGSQEEYCLILRPFGSDGEVALSHAWFGASTMEQAIARSARKALGLKTYALVDQDRRLAPPGPVWMRSPHDQWQGAVRTLIRRAHSIVLILPPGQGIRDALKWEIDQITQHGLQTRLVLVLPPAQVYRAEYPRAFLDACVITAALEGFAGSVDDVSTLLVHQLELTLHERTQVVKYCRTRPGETPVLRWWYVKRRLGRKGSARFFHGALTAALRTTEQELAGHSFPARYPWPLPP
;
A
#
# COMPACT_ATOMS: atom_id res chain seq x y z
N MET A 1 8.50 -29.98 13.30
CA MET A 1 9.57 -29.01 12.95
C MET A 1 9.07 -27.57 12.64
N ARG A 2 8.20 -26.97 13.47
CA ARG A 2 7.62 -25.62 13.22
C ARG A 2 8.18 -24.49 14.13
N GLY A 3 9.02 -24.79 15.12
CA GLY A 3 9.50 -23.82 16.12
C GLY A 3 10.71 -22.97 15.70
N HIS A 4 11.60 -23.47 14.83
CA HIS A 4 12.87 -22.79 14.52
C HIS A 4 12.77 -21.59 13.56
N LYS A 5 11.64 -21.36 12.90
CA LYS A 5 11.45 -20.21 12.00
C LYS A 5 10.98 -18.93 12.71
N LEU A 6 10.45 -19.04 13.94
CA LEU A 6 10.00 -17.87 14.73
C LEU A 6 11.16 -17.10 15.36
N TRP A 7 12.29 -17.76 15.64
CA TRP A 7 13.39 -17.19 16.41
C TRP A 7 14.41 -16.38 15.60
N ARG A 8 14.45 -16.50 14.27
CA ARG A 8 15.45 -15.79 13.45
C ARG A 8 15.20 -14.29 13.30
N GLY A 9 14.02 -13.79 13.69
CA GLY A 9 13.65 -12.36 13.60
C GLY A 9 13.86 -11.56 14.90
N VAL A 10 14.12 -12.22 16.02
CA VAL A 10 14.17 -11.61 17.35
C VAL A 10 15.64 -11.34 17.73
N ARG A 11 16.19 -10.18 17.34
CA ARG A 11 17.48 -9.71 17.89
C ARG A 11 17.24 -8.87 19.15
N GLY A 12 18.26 -8.82 20.04
CA GLY A 12 18.46 -7.85 21.12
C GLY A 12 17.18 -7.37 21.81
N GLY A 13 16.61 -6.25 21.35
CA GLY A 13 15.40 -5.66 21.93
C GLY A 13 14.16 -6.55 21.95
N GLY A 14 13.94 -7.41 20.94
CA GLY A 14 12.83 -8.37 20.98
C GLY A 14 13.04 -9.50 21.98
N VAL A 15 14.31 -9.89 22.21
CA VAL A 15 14.69 -10.84 23.25
C VAL A 15 14.51 -10.17 24.61
N VAL A 16 14.87 -8.89 24.75
CA VAL A 16 14.65 -8.09 25.97
C VAL A 16 13.17 -7.96 26.30
N ILE A 17 12.29 -7.72 25.31
CA ILE A 17 10.84 -7.65 25.57
C ILE A 17 10.28 -9.03 25.94
N LEU A 18 10.69 -10.10 25.25
CA LEU A 18 10.26 -11.47 25.60
C LEU A 18 10.78 -11.92 26.96
N LEU A 19 12.03 -11.59 27.29
CA LEU A 19 12.62 -11.79 28.61
C LEU A 19 11.88 -10.96 29.66
N GLY A 20 11.57 -9.69 29.37
CA GLY A 20 10.79 -8.82 30.24
C GLY A 20 9.40 -9.39 30.52
N VAL A 21 8.70 -9.86 29.49
CA VAL A 21 7.41 -10.56 29.64
C VAL A 21 7.56 -11.84 30.48
N GLY A 22 8.62 -12.63 30.26
CA GLY A 22 8.91 -13.81 31.06
C GLY A 22 9.19 -13.49 32.53
N VAL A 23 9.97 -12.44 32.81
CA VAL A 23 10.27 -11.95 34.16
C VAL A 23 9.00 -11.45 34.85
N LEU A 24 8.16 -10.68 34.16
CA LEU A 24 6.88 -10.19 34.69
C LEU A 24 5.92 -11.34 35.04
N MET A 25 5.85 -12.37 34.19
CA MET A 25 5.05 -13.57 34.46
C MET A 25 5.59 -14.36 35.66
N ALA A 26 6.91 -14.52 35.77
CA ALA A 26 7.55 -15.19 36.91
C ALA A 26 7.32 -14.41 38.21
N LEU A 27 7.38 -13.08 38.17
CA LEU A 27 7.09 -12.22 39.31
C LEU A 27 5.63 -12.37 39.78
N GLY A 28 4.68 -12.40 38.83
CA GLY A 28 3.27 -12.63 39.12
C GLY A 28 2.99 -14.00 39.75
N LEU A 29 3.64 -15.07 39.26
CA LEU A 29 3.54 -16.41 39.85
C LEU A 29 4.12 -16.46 41.27
N LYS A 30 5.25 -15.78 41.52
CA LYS A 30 5.89 -15.71 42.84
C LYS A 30 5.02 -14.94 43.85
N LEU A 31 4.38 -13.85 43.42
CA LEU A 31 3.40 -13.10 44.22
C LEU A 31 2.19 -13.97 44.61
N LEU A 32 1.70 -14.79 43.67
CA LEU A 32 0.60 -15.71 43.92
C LEU A 32 0.98 -16.85 44.89
N SER A 33 2.23 -17.33 44.80
CA SER A 33 2.81 -18.29 45.73
C SER A 33 2.93 -17.71 47.14
N LEU A 34 3.44 -16.49 47.28
CA LEU A 34 3.56 -15.78 48.56
C LEU A 34 2.19 -15.55 49.20
N HIS A 35 1.18 -15.16 48.42
CA HIS A 35 -0.18 -14.99 48.91
C HIS A 35 -0.74 -16.29 49.54
N ARG A 36 -0.49 -17.45 48.90
CA ARG A 36 -0.91 -18.76 49.43
C ARG A 36 -0.15 -19.16 50.70
N GLN A 37 1.13 -18.80 50.80
CA GLN A 37 1.98 -19.18 51.92
C GLN A 37 1.76 -18.32 53.17
N TYR A 38 1.40 -17.03 53.00
CA TYR A 38 1.24 -16.08 54.10
C TYR A 38 -0.23 -15.73 54.42
N GLY A 39 -1.20 -16.50 53.94
CA GLY A 39 -2.57 -16.45 54.46
C GLY A 39 -3.40 -15.23 54.07
N GLY A 40 -3.19 -14.65 52.88
CA GLY A 40 -4.24 -13.82 52.28
C GLY A 40 -4.17 -12.30 52.46
N TYR A 41 -3.12 -11.74 53.06
CA TYR A 41 -3.05 -10.32 53.45
C TYR A 41 -3.18 -9.26 52.32
N PHE A 42 -3.14 -9.66 51.05
CA PHE A 42 -3.34 -8.75 49.91
C PHE A 42 -4.05 -9.47 48.77
N ASP A 43 -4.92 -8.81 48.01
CA ASP A 43 -5.55 -9.41 46.84
C ASP A 43 -4.52 -9.57 45.70
N PRO A 44 -4.14 -10.81 45.33
CA PRO A 44 -3.11 -11.05 44.32
C PRO A 44 -3.61 -10.64 42.93
N LEU A 45 -4.93 -10.58 42.71
CA LEU A 45 -5.50 -10.18 41.42
C LEU A 45 -5.18 -8.72 41.08
N THR A 46 -5.06 -7.85 42.08
CA THR A 46 -4.71 -6.44 41.90
C THR A 46 -3.32 -6.26 41.29
N PHE A 47 -2.38 -7.15 41.61
CA PHE A 47 -0.99 -7.08 41.11
C PHE A 47 -0.73 -7.97 39.89
N VAL A 48 -1.39 -9.14 39.81
CA VAL A 48 -1.18 -10.08 38.70
C VAL A 48 -1.93 -9.66 37.44
N ARG A 49 -3.14 -9.09 37.55
CA ARG A 49 -3.90 -8.61 36.39
C ARG A 49 -3.14 -7.59 35.53
N PRO A 50 -2.57 -6.49 36.06
CA PRO A 50 -1.84 -5.53 35.24
C PRO A 50 -0.60 -6.16 34.58
N LEU A 51 0.10 -7.08 35.25
CA LEU A 51 1.22 -7.82 34.68
C LEU A 51 0.79 -8.67 33.47
N VAL A 52 -0.33 -9.39 33.59
CA VAL A 52 -0.91 -10.18 32.50
C VAL A 52 -1.38 -9.26 31.36
N TYR A 53 -2.02 -8.13 31.64
CA TYR A 53 -2.42 -7.17 30.59
C TYR A 53 -1.21 -6.61 29.85
N VAL A 54 -0.14 -6.21 30.56
CA VAL A 54 1.10 -5.75 29.94
C VAL A 54 1.72 -6.86 29.09
N ALA A 55 1.77 -8.10 29.56
CA ALA A 55 2.29 -9.23 28.78
C ALA A 55 1.45 -9.51 27.52
N VAL A 56 0.12 -9.52 27.64
CA VAL A 56 -0.82 -9.75 26.54
C VAL A 56 -0.80 -8.61 25.51
N ILE A 57 -0.46 -7.39 25.91
CA ILE A 57 -0.31 -6.24 25.00
C ILE A 57 1.10 -6.17 24.40
N ALA A 58 2.14 -6.38 25.20
CA ALA A 58 3.54 -6.29 24.79
C ALA A 58 3.94 -7.42 23.84
N LEU A 59 3.40 -8.62 24.02
CA LEU A 59 3.69 -9.77 23.16
C LEU A 59 3.27 -9.54 21.69
N PRO A 60 2.03 -9.12 21.35
CA PRO A 60 1.66 -8.78 19.99
C PRO A 60 2.40 -7.54 19.47
N ILE A 61 2.75 -6.55 20.31
CA ILE A 61 3.59 -5.41 19.91
C ILE A 61 4.99 -5.90 19.51
N ALA A 62 5.63 -6.73 20.31
CA ALA A 62 6.94 -7.31 20.01
C ALA A 62 6.90 -8.22 18.76
N LEU A 63 5.85 -9.03 18.61
CA LEU A 63 5.64 -9.87 17.43
C LEU A 63 5.32 -9.08 16.16
N THR A 64 4.67 -7.92 16.29
CA THR A 64 4.39 -7.02 15.15
C THR A 64 5.60 -6.17 14.79
N TRP A 65 6.34 -5.64 15.76
CA TRP A 65 7.63 -4.97 15.54
C TRP A 65 8.67 -5.90 14.92
N GLY A 66 8.71 -7.17 15.32
CA GLY A 66 9.56 -8.20 14.71
C GLY A 66 9.19 -8.54 13.26
N ARG A 67 7.97 -8.21 12.80
CA ARG A 67 7.50 -8.46 11.42
C ARG A 67 7.78 -7.30 10.46
N TYR A 68 8.24 -6.16 10.96
CA TYR A 68 8.53 -4.98 10.16
C TYR A 68 10.02 -4.61 10.23
N ARG A 69 10.91 -5.57 9.92
CA ARG A 69 12.35 -5.32 9.88
C ARG A 69 12.94 -5.40 8.47
N ARG A 70 13.21 -4.20 7.94
CA ARG A 70 14.41 -3.77 7.21
C ARG A 70 15.26 -4.91 6.64
N THR A 71 15.15 -5.18 5.35
CA THR A 71 16.26 -5.83 4.64
C THR A 71 17.24 -4.76 4.20
N THR A 72 18.48 -4.87 4.68
CA THR A 72 19.71 -4.17 4.26
C THR A 72 20.09 -4.39 2.79
N ARG A 73 19.12 -4.72 1.91
CA ARG A 73 19.31 -5.24 0.54
C ARG A 73 18.25 -4.74 -0.44
N THR A 74 17.69 -3.55 -0.25
CA THR A 74 16.93 -2.92 -1.34
C THR A 74 17.89 -2.67 -2.50
N ARG A 75 17.68 -3.37 -3.61
CA ARG A 75 18.56 -3.28 -4.79
C ARG A 75 18.46 -1.90 -5.42
N MET A 76 19.56 -1.41 -5.98
CA MET A 76 19.49 -0.22 -6.84
C MET A 76 18.51 -0.47 -7.97
N TYR A 77 17.77 0.56 -8.38
CA TYR A 77 16.84 0.43 -9.50
C TYR A 77 17.53 -0.10 -10.76
N GLN A 78 18.79 0.27 -11.01
CA GLN A 78 19.59 -0.19 -12.15
C GLN A 78 19.75 -1.72 -12.18
N GLU A 79 19.94 -2.36 -11.03
CA GLU A 79 20.09 -3.82 -10.91
C GLU A 79 18.80 -4.59 -11.21
N VAL A 80 17.65 -3.92 -11.13
CA VAL A 80 16.34 -4.53 -11.29
C VAL A 80 15.71 -4.16 -12.63
N LEU A 81 15.79 -2.88 -13.01
CA LEU A 81 15.09 -2.30 -14.16
C LEU A 81 15.56 -2.89 -15.48
N GLY A 82 16.87 -3.03 -15.70
CA GLY A 82 17.41 -3.59 -16.95
C GLY A 82 16.90 -5.00 -17.23
N PRO A 83 17.11 -5.97 -16.32
CA PRO A 83 16.57 -7.32 -16.46
C PRO A 83 15.05 -7.36 -16.52
N LEU A 84 14.39 -6.48 -15.75
CA LEU A 84 12.93 -6.39 -15.76
C LEU A 84 12.44 -5.98 -17.15
N VAL A 85 12.86 -4.85 -17.68
CA VAL A 85 12.39 -4.32 -18.97
C VAL A 85 12.76 -5.25 -20.15
N GLY A 86 13.93 -5.89 -20.11
CA GLY A 86 14.35 -6.85 -21.14
C GLY A 86 13.64 -8.21 -21.10
N SER A 87 12.86 -8.49 -20.05
CA SER A 87 12.10 -9.75 -19.92
C SER A 87 10.67 -9.66 -20.46
N GLN A 88 9.95 -10.78 -20.49
CA GLN A 88 8.51 -10.82 -20.72
C GLN A 88 7.68 -10.79 -19.40
N GLU A 89 8.32 -10.47 -18.26
CA GLU A 89 7.64 -10.46 -16.96
C GLU A 89 6.66 -9.28 -16.83
N GLU A 90 5.36 -9.53 -16.89
CA GLU A 90 4.35 -8.50 -16.57
C GLU A 90 4.38 -8.12 -15.07
N TYR A 91 4.15 -6.85 -14.75
CA TYR A 91 4.15 -6.39 -13.36
C TYR A 91 3.16 -5.27 -13.06
N CYS A 92 2.84 -5.13 -11.77
CA CYS A 92 2.12 -4.00 -11.20
C CYS A 92 3.10 -2.97 -10.63
N LEU A 93 2.97 -1.71 -11.02
CA LEU A 93 3.76 -0.59 -10.50
C LEU A 93 2.96 0.13 -9.41
N ILE A 94 3.58 0.43 -8.28
CA ILE A 94 3.01 1.35 -7.28
C ILE A 94 3.71 2.70 -7.41
N LEU A 95 2.90 3.73 -7.65
CA LEU A 95 3.28 5.14 -7.57
C LEU A 95 2.68 5.76 -6.29
N ARG A 96 3.43 6.70 -5.73
CA ARG A 96 3.07 7.52 -4.57
C ARG A 96 4.07 8.66 -4.50
N PRO A 97 3.76 9.78 -3.85
CA PRO A 97 4.75 10.83 -3.61
C PRO A 97 6.06 10.23 -3.10
N PHE A 98 7.17 10.63 -3.72
CA PHE A 98 8.48 10.08 -3.39
C PHE A 98 8.77 10.34 -1.91
N GLY A 99 9.17 9.28 -1.19
CA GLY A 99 9.37 9.32 0.25
C GLY A 99 8.10 9.17 1.10
N SER A 100 6.94 8.77 0.56
CA SER A 100 5.71 8.46 1.33
C SER A 100 5.47 6.97 1.61
N ASP A 101 6.53 6.17 1.67
CA ASP A 101 6.46 4.71 1.80
C ASP A 101 5.77 4.26 3.10
N GLY A 102 4.74 3.42 2.98
CA GLY A 102 4.07 2.81 4.13
C GLY A 102 3.28 3.77 5.02
N GLU A 103 3.02 4.99 4.57
CA GLU A 103 2.29 6.02 5.35
C GLU A 103 0.80 5.68 5.51
N VAL A 104 0.23 4.95 4.54
CA VAL A 104 -1.18 4.55 4.57
C VAL A 104 -1.32 3.20 5.28
N ALA A 105 -1.77 3.25 6.53
CA ALA A 105 -2.02 2.08 7.35
C ALA A 105 -3.48 1.59 7.22
N LEU A 106 -3.63 0.29 7.07
CA LEU A 106 -4.90 -0.42 7.08
C LEU A 106 -5.01 -1.23 8.37
N SER A 107 -6.13 -1.07 9.07
CA SER A 107 -6.39 -1.86 10.28
C SER A 107 -6.60 -3.33 9.94
N HIS A 108 -5.98 -4.22 10.75
CA HIS A 108 -6.17 -5.68 10.67
C HIS A 108 -6.40 -6.24 12.07
N ALA A 109 -7.36 -7.14 12.24
CA ALA A 109 -7.76 -7.66 13.55
C ALA A 109 -6.83 -8.73 14.17
N TRP A 110 -5.76 -9.15 13.49
CA TRP A 110 -4.95 -10.32 13.88
C TRP A 110 -3.43 -10.10 13.73
N PHE A 111 -2.98 -9.24 12.82
CA PHE A 111 -1.57 -9.14 12.44
C PHE A 111 -0.92 -7.78 12.70
N GLY A 112 -1.57 -6.89 13.46
CA GLY A 112 -1.18 -5.48 13.48
C GLY A 112 -1.47 -4.84 12.11
N ALA A 113 -1.41 -3.51 12.03
CA ALA A 113 -1.73 -2.78 10.79
C ALA A 113 -0.95 -3.33 9.59
N SER A 114 -1.58 -3.39 8.41
CA SER A 114 -0.92 -3.67 7.11
C SER A 114 -0.86 -2.39 6.29
N THR A 115 0.17 -2.19 5.48
CA THR A 115 0.21 -0.97 4.65
C THR A 115 -0.64 -1.11 3.39
N MET A 116 -0.96 0.00 2.73
CA MET A 116 -1.67 -0.02 1.44
C MET A 116 -0.88 -0.78 0.37
N GLU A 117 0.45 -0.60 0.32
CA GLU A 117 1.32 -1.30 -0.63
C GLU A 117 1.30 -2.81 -0.44
N GLN A 118 1.14 -3.28 0.80
CA GLN A 118 0.90 -4.70 1.08
C GLN A 118 -0.42 -5.19 0.54
N ALA A 119 -1.50 -4.42 0.73
CA ALA A 119 -2.80 -4.77 0.20
C ALA A 119 -2.77 -4.82 -1.33
N ILE A 120 -2.09 -3.87 -1.97
CA ILE A 120 -1.88 -3.85 -3.42
C ILE A 120 -1.08 -5.07 -3.88
N ALA A 121 0.07 -5.34 -3.28
CA ALA A 121 0.91 -6.47 -3.67
C ALA A 121 0.18 -7.83 -3.52
N ARG A 122 -0.59 -7.99 -2.44
CA ARG A 122 -1.43 -9.19 -2.24
C ARG A 122 -2.56 -9.27 -3.27
N SER A 123 -3.18 -8.14 -3.60
CA SER A 123 -4.27 -8.07 -4.58
C SER A 123 -3.76 -8.39 -5.98
N ALA A 124 -2.64 -7.79 -6.41
CA ALA A 124 -2.02 -8.05 -7.70
C ALA A 124 -1.59 -9.51 -7.86
N ARG A 125 -0.89 -10.06 -6.86
CA ARG A 125 -0.50 -11.48 -6.87
C ARG A 125 -1.72 -12.40 -6.92
N LYS A 126 -2.78 -12.12 -6.16
CA LYS A 126 -3.98 -12.98 -6.14
C LYS A 126 -4.82 -12.85 -7.41
N ALA A 127 -4.95 -11.63 -7.94
CA ALA A 127 -5.81 -11.35 -9.07
C ALA A 127 -5.21 -11.84 -10.38
N LEU A 128 -3.89 -11.62 -10.55
CA LEU A 128 -3.20 -11.72 -11.84
C LEU A 128 -1.84 -12.46 -11.75
N GLY A 129 -1.41 -12.92 -10.57
CA GLY A 129 -0.10 -13.56 -10.40
C GLY A 129 1.10 -12.60 -10.48
N LEU A 130 0.87 -11.30 -10.67
CA LEU A 130 1.92 -10.31 -10.93
C LEU A 130 2.79 -10.04 -9.71
N LYS A 131 4.08 -9.78 -9.94
CA LYS A 131 4.93 -9.10 -8.97
C LYS A 131 4.60 -7.61 -8.97
N THR A 132 4.86 -6.98 -7.83
CA THR A 132 4.61 -5.55 -7.64
C THR A 132 5.92 -4.85 -7.38
N TYR A 133 6.16 -3.72 -8.03
CA TYR A 133 7.38 -2.94 -7.94
C TYR A 133 7.08 -1.53 -7.47
N ALA A 134 8.01 -0.95 -6.71
CA ALA A 134 7.91 0.41 -6.24
C ALA A 134 9.29 1.02 -6.06
N LEU A 135 9.46 2.27 -6.51
CA LEU A 135 10.64 3.06 -6.22
C LEU A 135 10.53 3.68 -4.82
N VAL A 136 11.66 3.76 -4.12
CA VAL A 136 11.79 4.35 -2.79
C VAL A 136 13.00 5.25 -2.74
N ASP A 137 12.94 6.22 -1.82
CA ASP A 137 14.07 7.09 -1.50
C ASP A 137 15.23 6.28 -0.92
N GLN A 138 16.45 6.56 -1.41
CA GLN A 138 17.69 5.98 -0.92
C GLN A 138 17.90 6.22 0.59
N ASP A 139 17.42 7.35 1.10
CA ASP A 139 17.59 7.73 2.51
C ASP A 139 16.53 7.08 3.43
N ARG A 140 15.43 6.57 2.86
CA ARG A 140 14.39 5.90 3.64
C ARG A 140 14.77 4.47 3.97
N ARG A 141 14.96 4.23 5.27
CA ARG A 141 15.33 2.93 5.82
C ARG A 141 14.13 1.99 6.03
N LEU A 142 12.90 2.24 5.59
CA LEU A 142 11.74 1.40 5.95
C LEU A 142 10.98 0.92 4.73
N ALA A 143 11.19 -0.34 4.35
CA ALA A 143 10.41 -1.06 3.37
C ALA A 143 9.62 -2.17 4.07
N PRO A 144 8.29 -2.02 4.29
CA PRO A 144 7.48 -3.12 4.80
C PRO A 144 7.48 -4.29 3.80
N PRO A 145 7.26 -5.55 4.23
CA PRO A 145 7.13 -6.66 3.28
C PRO A 145 5.98 -6.33 2.30
N GLY A 146 6.06 -6.71 1.03
CA GLY A 146 5.04 -6.33 0.05
C GLY A 146 5.61 -6.30 -1.37
N PRO A 147 5.74 -5.13 -2.01
CA PRO A 147 6.36 -5.02 -3.32
C PRO A 147 7.87 -5.27 -3.28
N VAL A 148 8.44 -5.48 -4.46
CA VAL A 148 9.89 -5.39 -4.71
C VAL A 148 10.25 -3.91 -4.71
N TRP A 149 10.91 -3.49 -3.65
CA TRP A 149 11.40 -2.12 -3.49
C TRP A 149 12.69 -1.92 -4.28
N MET A 150 12.78 -0.80 -4.98
CA MET A 150 13.95 -0.36 -5.74
C MET A 150 14.38 0.99 -5.22
N ARG A 151 15.65 1.13 -4.81
CA ARG A 151 16.18 2.43 -4.37
C ARG A 151 16.67 3.24 -5.57
N SER A 152 16.45 4.54 -5.55
CA SER A 152 16.99 5.48 -6.54
C SER A 152 17.49 6.75 -5.86
N PRO A 153 18.60 7.33 -6.34
CA PRO A 153 19.00 8.69 -5.99
C PRO A 153 17.89 9.72 -6.31
N HIS A 154 17.82 10.79 -5.51
CA HIS A 154 16.77 11.81 -5.63
C HIS A 154 16.78 12.58 -6.96
N ASP A 155 17.90 12.58 -7.68
CA ASP A 155 18.09 13.23 -8.97
C ASP A 155 17.82 12.32 -10.17
N GLN A 156 17.73 10.99 -9.96
CA GLN A 156 17.69 10.00 -11.05
C GLN A 156 16.38 9.19 -11.13
N TRP A 157 15.45 9.41 -10.20
CA TRP A 157 14.23 8.61 -10.10
C TRP A 157 13.30 8.78 -11.31
N GLN A 158 13.25 9.96 -11.94
CA GLN A 158 12.34 10.24 -13.06
C GLN A 158 12.61 9.30 -14.25
N GLY A 159 13.88 9.12 -14.63
CA GLY A 159 14.25 8.21 -15.73
C GLY A 159 13.82 6.76 -15.46
N ALA A 160 13.94 6.32 -14.20
CA ALA A 160 13.51 5.00 -13.76
C ALA A 160 11.97 4.86 -13.75
N VAL A 161 11.25 5.83 -13.17
CA VAL A 161 9.78 5.85 -13.12
C VAL A 161 9.18 5.86 -14.52
N ARG A 162 9.68 6.71 -15.44
CA ARG A 162 9.19 6.76 -16.82
C ARG A 162 9.28 5.41 -17.51
N THR A 163 10.44 4.74 -17.38
CA THR A 163 10.65 3.40 -17.93
C THR A 163 9.70 2.38 -17.31
N LEU A 164 9.48 2.45 -16.00
CA LEU A 164 8.56 1.56 -15.29
C LEU A 164 7.09 1.79 -15.69
N ILE A 165 6.67 3.04 -15.85
CA ILE A 165 5.31 3.41 -16.26
C ILE A 165 5.00 2.80 -17.64
N ARG A 166 5.89 3.01 -18.61
CA ARG A 166 5.72 2.53 -19.99
C ARG A 166 5.48 1.03 -20.11
N ARG A 167 6.10 0.23 -19.26
CA ARG A 167 6.07 -1.25 -19.30
C ARG A 167 5.14 -1.85 -18.24
N ALA A 168 4.49 -1.03 -17.41
CA ALA A 168 3.59 -1.55 -16.39
C ALA A 168 2.35 -2.19 -17.01
N HIS A 169 2.00 -3.39 -16.54
CA HIS A 169 0.70 -4.00 -16.81
C HIS A 169 -0.39 -3.17 -16.13
N SER A 170 -0.22 -2.88 -14.84
CA SER A 170 -1.11 -2.02 -14.07
C SER A 170 -0.30 -1.02 -13.27
N ILE A 171 -0.84 0.19 -13.13
CA ILE A 171 -0.24 1.26 -12.32
C ILE A 171 -1.20 1.54 -11.19
N VAL A 172 -0.73 1.52 -9.94
CA VAL A 172 -1.53 1.85 -8.77
C VAL A 172 -0.95 3.09 -8.13
N LEU A 173 -1.69 4.18 -8.18
CA LEU A 173 -1.31 5.45 -7.59
C LEU A 173 -1.98 5.63 -6.23
N ILE A 174 -1.18 5.74 -5.17
CA ILE A 174 -1.65 5.94 -3.81
C ILE A 174 -1.60 7.42 -3.46
N LEU A 175 -2.73 7.97 -3.02
CA LEU A 175 -2.78 9.31 -2.44
C LEU A 175 -2.56 9.21 -0.93
N PRO A 176 -1.45 9.74 -0.38
CA PRO A 176 -1.24 9.75 1.06
C PRO A 176 -2.15 10.78 1.74
N PRO A 177 -2.54 10.55 3.01
CA PRO A 177 -3.38 11.47 3.76
C PRO A 177 -2.64 12.79 4.01
N GLY A 178 -3.33 13.90 3.78
CA GLY A 178 -2.88 15.23 4.19
C GLY A 178 -1.79 15.83 3.32
N GLN A 179 -1.44 15.17 2.20
CA GLN A 179 -0.54 15.73 1.20
C GLN A 179 -1.35 16.14 -0.03
N GLY A 180 -1.08 17.33 -0.55
CA GLY A 180 -1.60 17.77 -1.84
C GLY A 180 -0.82 17.18 -3.02
N ILE A 181 -1.26 17.51 -4.23
CA ILE A 181 -0.58 17.13 -5.47
C ILE A 181 0.74 17.90 -5.60
N ARG A 182 1.88 17.19 -5.48
CA ARG A 182 3.23 17.75 -5.65
C ARG A 182 3.66 17.70 -7.12
N ASP A 183 4.63 18.52 -7.51
CA ASP A 183 5.14 18.57 -8.89
C ASP A 183 5.66 17.21 -9.39
N ALA A 184 6.29 16.43 -8.52
CA ALA A 184 6.70 15.05 -8.85
C ALA A 184 5.51 14.18 -9.26
N LEU A 185 4.37 14.29 -8.55
CA LEU A 185 3.16 13.53 -8.85
C LEU A 185 2.49 14.05 -10.13
N LYS A 186 2.47 15.37 -10.36
CA LYS A 186 1.98 15.95 -11.61
C LYS A 186 2.74 15.37 -12.80
N TRP A 187 4.06 15.37 -12.73
CA TRP A 187 4.92 14.78 -13.75
C TRP A 187 4.65 13.28 -13.97
N GLU A 188 4.44 12.49 -12.90
CA GLU A 188 4.07 11.07 -13.03
C GLU A 188 2.74 10.88 -13.77
N ILE A 189 1.74 11.73 -13.49
CA ILE A 189 0.44 11.72 -14.17
C ILE A 189 0.61 12.11 -15.65
N ASP A 190 1.42 13.13 -15.94
CA ASP A 190 1.72 13.54 -17.31
C ASP A 190 2.35 12.39 -18.11
N GLN A 191 3.28 11.63 -17.51
CA GLN A 191 3.85 10.45 -18.18
C GLN A 191 2.81 9.36 -18.45
N ILE A 192 1.84 9.14 -17.54
CA ILE A 192 0.76 8.17 -17.75
C ILE A 192 -0.14 8.62 -18.91
N THR A 193 -0.49 9.91 -18.94
CA THR A 193 -1.36 10.49 -19.98
C THR A 193 -0.68 10.49 -21.34
N GLN A 194 0.58 10.94 -21.43
CA GLN A 194 1.38 10.96 -22.66
C GLN A 194 1.55 9.57 -23.28
N HIS A 195 1.57 8.52 -22.46
CA HIS A 195 1.68 7.14 -22.93
C HIS A 195 0.32 6.43 -23.14
N GLY A 196 -0.81 7.12 -22.96
CA GLY A 196 -2.13 6.54 -23.15
C GLY A 196 -2.46 5.40 -22.17
N LEU A 197 -1.89 5.45 -20.96
CA LEU A 197 -1.99 4.37 -19.95
C LEU A 197 -3.08 4.63 -18.90
N GLN A 198 -4.00 5.56 -19.13
CA GLN A 198 -5.02 5.98 -18.15
C GLN A 198 -5.91 4.81 -17.70
N THR A 199 -6.26 3.89 -18.60
CA THR A 199 -7.09 2.71 -18.25
C THR A 199 -6.31 1.63 -17.49
N ARG A 200 -4.97 1.74 -17.44
CA ARG A 200 -4.10 0.89 -16.61
C ARG A 200 -3.90 1.45 -15.21
N LEU A 201 -4.26 2.71 -14.98
CA LEU A 201 -4.12 3.39 -13.70
C LEU A 201 -5.29 3.08 -12.76
N VAL A 202 -4.95 2.75 -11.52
CA VAL A 202 -5.86 2.58 -10.39
C VAL A 202 -5.49 3.62 -9.34
N LEU A 203 -6.37 4.57 -9.10
CA LEU A 203 -6.18 5.56 -8.04
C LEU A 203 -6.72 5.00 -6.71
N VAL A 204 -5.94 5.14 -5.64
CA VAL A 204 -6.25 4.61 -4.32
C VAL A 204 -6.17 5.73 -3.28
N LEU A 205 -7.30 5.99 -2.63
CA LEU A 205 -7.44 7.00 -1.58
C LEU A 205 -7.20 6.37 -0.19
N PRO A 206 -6.81 7.18 0.81
CA PRO A 206 -6.63 6.68 2.16
C PRO A 206 -7.99 6.32 2.79
N PRO A 207 -8.06 5.31 3.69
CA PRO A 207 -9.30 4.92 4.35
C PRO A 207 -9.96 6.10 5.08
N ALA A 208 -11.09 6.59 4.56
CA ALA A 208 -11.80 7.77 5.08
C ALA A 208 -12.14 7.67 6.58
N GLN A 209 -12.33 6.44 7.07
CA GLN A 209 -12.71 6.19 8.46
C GLN A 209 -11.55 6.37 9.44
N VAL A 210 -10.32 6.18 8.96
CA VAL A 210 -9.07 6.30 9.74
C VAL A 210 -8.52 7.72 9.62
N TYR A 211 -8.51 8.28 8.40
CA TYR A 211 -7.95 9.60 8.09
C TYR A 211 -9.07 10.62 7.83
N ARG A 212 -9.97 10.82 8.80
CA ARG A 212 -11.20 11.61 8.60
C ARG A 212 -10.94 13.07 8.28
N ALA A 213 -9.93 13.66 8.91
CA ALA A 213 -9.62 15.08 8.74
C ALA A 213 -8.92 15.34 7.40
N GLU A 214 -8.09 14.40 6.97
CA GLU A 214 -7.25 14.53 5.78
C GLU A 214 -7.92 14.03 4.50
N TYR A 215 -8.91 13.14 4.64
CA TYR A 215 -9.56 12.48 3.51
C TYR A 215 -10.29 13.44 2.54
N PRO A 216 -10.99 14.51 2.97
CA PRO A 216 -11.63 15.44 2.03
C PRO A 216 -10.63 16.04 1.02
N ARG A 217 -9.39 16.32 1.47
CA ARG A 217 -8.33 16.80 0.59
C ARG A 217 -7.90 15.74 -0.41
N ALA A 218 -7.66 14.51 0.04
CA ALA A 218 -7.30 13.40 -0.84
C ALA A 218 -8.43 13.06 -1.84
N PHE A 219 -9.68 13.26 -1.46
CA PHE A 219 -10.84 13.11 -2.36
C PHE A 219 -10.89 14.20 -3.43
N LEU A 220 -10.64 15.46 -3.06
CA LEU A 220 -10.51 16.56 -4.01
C LEU A 220 -9.36 16.31 -4.98
N ASP A 221 -8.16 15.97 -4.46
CA ASP A 221 -7.00 15.68 -5.29
C ASP A 221 -7.28 14.49 -6.23
N ALA A 222 -8.05 13.49 -5.78
CA ALA A 222 -8.51 12.41 -6.64
C ALA A 222 -9.42 12.88 -7.79
N CYS A 223 -10.32 13.83 -7.54
CA CYS A 223 -11.16 14.42 -8.58
C CYS A 223 -10.32 15.20 -9.60
N VAL A 224 -9.35 15.99 -9.15
CA VAL A 224 -8.42 16.72 -10.03
C VAL A 224 -7.62 15.76 -10.91
N ILE A 225 -7.04 14.71 -10.31
CA ILE A 225 -6.26 13.71 -11.07
C ILE A 225 -7.15 12.97 -12.06
N THR A 226 -8.37 12.61 -11.65
CA THR A 226 -9.33 11.93 -12.53
C THR A 226 -9.70 12.82 -13.72
N ALA A 227 -9.96 14.10 -13.50
CA ALA A 227 -10.22 15.07 -14.56
C ALA A 227 -9.04 15.24 -15.52
N ALA A 228 -7.80 15.28 -15.01
CA ALA A 228 -6.59 15.34 -15.85
C ALA A 228 -6.46 14.12 -16.77
N LEU A 229 -6.86 12.94 -16.28
CA LEU A 229 -6.83 11.69 -17.04
C LEU A 229 -7.93 11.61 -18.11
N GLU A 230 -9.04 12.35 -17.95
CA GLU A 230 -10.16 12.36 -18.90
C GLU A 230 -9.83 13.09 -20.20
N GLY A 231 -9.08 14.20 -20.12
CA GLY A 231 -8.86 15.10 -21.25
C GLY A 231 -7.91 14.59 -22.34
N PHE A 232 -7.26 13.44 -22.16
CA PHE A 232 -6.23 12.83 -23.04
C PHE A 232 -5.08 13.77 -23.52
N ALA A 233 -5.06 15.03 -23.09
CA ALA A 233 -4.07 16.06 -23.44
C ALA A 233 -3.60 16.91 -22.24
N GLY A 234 -4.18 16.74 -21.04
CA GLY A 234 -4.04 17.72 -19.95
C GLY A 234 -3.05 17.35 -18.86
N SER A 235 -2.23 18.34 -18.47
CA SER A 235 -1.56 18.34 -17.18
C SER A 235 -2.57 18.54 -16.06
N VAL A 236 -2.20 18.17 -14.83
CA VAL A 236 -2.98 18.47 -13.61
C VAL A 236 -3.28 19.97 -13.48
N ASP A 237 -2.40 20.81 -14.01
CA ASP A 237 -2.51 22.28 -13.93
C ASP A 237 -3.53 22.87 -14.93
N ASP A 238 -3.91 22.12 -15.98
CA ASP A 238 -4.81 22.58 -17.04
C ASP A 238 -6.27 22.11 -16.84
N VAL A 239 -6.57 21.56 -15.66
CA VAL A 239 -7.84 20.93 -15.39
C VAL A 239 -8.96 21.96 -15.23
N SER A 240 -10.06 21.79 -15.98
CA SER A 240 -11.27 22.60 -15.82
C SER A 240 -11.89 22.43 -14.44
N THR A 241 -12.08 23.54 -13.72
CA THR A 241 -12.75 23.58 -12.41
C THR A 241 -14.16 23.03 -12.46
N LEU A 242 -14.87 23.20 -13.59
CA LEU A 242 -16.21 22.66 -13.80
C LEU A 242 -16.19 21.13 -13.86
N LEU A 243 -15.18 20.53 -14.50
CA LEU A 243 -15.04 19.08 -14.57
C LEU A 243 -14.71 18.49 -13.18
N VAL A 244 -13.83 19.14 -12.41
CA VAL A 244 -13.54 18.74 -11.03
C VAL A 244 -14.81 18.76 -10.19
N HIS A 245 -15.59 19.85 -10.27
CA HIS A 245 -16.85 19.95 -9.53
C HIS A 245 -17.87 18.89 -9.95
N GLN A 246 -17.98 18.60 -11.26
CA GLN A 246 -18.83 17.52 -11.76
C GLN A 246 -18.41 16.16 -11.20
N LEU A 247 -17.10 15.88 -11.10
CA LEU A 247 -16.58 14.65 -10.51
C LEU A 247 -16.85 14.57 -9.01
N GLU A 248 -16.76 15.67 -8.26
CA GLU A 248 -17.15 15.71 -6.84
C GLU A 248 -18.61 15.35 -6.63
N LEU A 249 -19.51 15.81 -7.51
CA LEU A 249 -20.94 15.48 -7.47
C LEU A 249 -21.22 14.04 -7.89
N THR A 250 -20.40 13.49 -8.80
CA THR A 250 -20.59 12.14 -9.37
C THR A 250 -20.01 11.05 -8.45
N LEU A 251 -18.82 11.27 -7.92
CA LEU A 251 -18.15 10.33 -7.05
C LEU A 251 -18.77 10.36 -5.66
N HIS A 252 -19.02 9.18 -5.10
CA HIS A 252 -19.53 9.09 -3.74
C HIS A 252 -18.46 9.63 -2.76
N GLU A 253 -18.86 10.42 -1.76
CA GLU A 253 -17.98 10.95 -0.70
C GLU A 253 -17.11 9.89 0.03
N ARG A 254 -17.42 8.59 -0.08
CA ARG A 254 -16.69 7.48 0.59
C ARG A 254 -15.88 6.64 -0.39
N THR A 255 -15.63 7.16 -1.59
CA THR A 255 -14.84 6.51 -2.63
C THR A 255 -13.42 6.25 -2.16
N GLN A 256 -12.91 5.06 -2.40
CA GLN A 256 -11.59 4.65 -1.92
C GLN A 256 -10.69 4.14 -3.05
N VAL A 257 -11.29 3.70 -4.15
CA VAL A 257 -10.59 3.27 -5.35
C VAL A 257 -11.33 3.84 -6.55
N VAL A 258 -10.59 4.39 -7.51
CA VAL A 258 -11.12 4.97 -8.76
C VAL A 258 -10.29 4.45 -9.93
N LYS A 259 -10.94 4.17 -11.07
CA LYS A 259 -10.29 3.69 -12.28
C LYS A 259 -11.15 4.00 -13.52
N TYR A 260 -10.52 4.44 -14.61
CA TYR A 260 -11.13 4.38 -15.94
C TYR A 260 -11.06 2.96 -16.51
N CYS A 261 -12.19 2.43 -16.96
CA CYS A 261 -12.27 1.10 -17.55
C CYS A 261 -12.83 1.15 -18.97
N ARG A 262 -12.33 0.30 -19.88
CA ARG A 262 -12.97 0.05 -21.18
C ARG A 262 -13.73 -1.27 -21.12
N THR A 263 -14.97 -1.26 -21.59
CA THR A 263 -15.77 -2.49 -21.74
C THR A 263 -15.37 -3.27 -22.98
N ARG A 264 -14.99 -2.58 -24.06
CA ARG A 264 -14.40 -3.18 -25.27
C ARG A 264 -13.26 -2.33 -25.83
N PRO A 265 -12.33 -2.92 -26.61
CA PRO A 265 -11.35 -2.16 -27.37
C PRO A 265 -12.03 -1.13 -28.28
N GLY A 266 -11.56 0.12 -28.24
CA GLY A 266 -12.11 1.23 -29.04
C GLY A 266 -13.27 2.01 -28.40
N GLU A 267 -13.83 1.54 -27.29
CA GLU A 267 -14.86 2.28 -26.56
C GLU A 267 -14.25 3.41 -25.70
N THR A 268 -15.04 4.47 -25.50
CA THR A 268 -14.73 5.54 -24.57
C THR A 268 -14.61 4.97 -23.15
N PRO A 269 -13.49 5.17 -22.43
CA PRO A 269 -13.36 4.69 -21.07
C PRO A 269 -14.45 5.27 -20.16
N VAL A 270 -14.99 4.43 -19.30
CA VAL A 270 -15.99 4.81 -18.29
C VAL A 270 -15.34 4.81 -16.92
N LEU A 271 -15.57 5.87 -16.15
CA LEU A 271 -15.11 5.97 -14.79
C LEU A 271 -15.83 4.97 -13.89
N ARG A 272 -15.08 4.14 -13.17
CA ARG A 272 -15.59 3.24 -12.12
C ARG A 272 -14.97 3.59 -10.78
N TRP A 273 -15.78 3.49 -9.74
CA TRP A 273 -15.34 3.74 -8.37
C TRP A 273 -15.87 2.70 -7.40
N TRP A 274 -15.08 2.43 -6.36
CA TRP A 274 -15.45 1.56 -5.27
C TRP A 274 -15.43 2.36 -3.98
N TYR A 275 -16.53 2.28 -3.24
CA TYR A 275 -16.71 3.02 -2.00
C TYR A 275 -17.20 2.10 -0.89
N VAL A 276 -17.01 2.57 0.34
CA VAL A 276 -17.34 1.81 1.54
C VAL A 276 -18.78 2.07 1.96
N LYS A 277 -19.68 1.11 1.69
CA LYS A 277 -21.13 1.23 1.98
C LYS A 277 -21.48 1.31 3.47
N ARG A 278 -20.72 0.66 4.36
CA ARG A 278 -20.96 0.63 5.82
C ARG A 278 -19.66 0.94 6.57
N ARG A 279 -19.76 1.52 7.78
CA ARG A 279 -18.57 1.70 8.64
C ARG A 279 -17.85 0.34 8.79
N LEU A 280 -16.60 0.28 8.34
CA LEU A 280 -15.82 -0.95 8.40
C LEU A 280 -15.21 -1.01 9.79
N GLY A 281 -15.52 -2.06 10.54
CA GLY A 281 -14.75 -2.39 11.73
C GLY A 281 -13.30 -2.73 11.36
N ARG A 282 -12.45 -3.01 12.36
CA ARG A 282 -11.02 -3.34 12.19
C ARG A 282 -10.69 -4.48 11.19
N LYS A 283 -11.68 -5.30 10.81
CA LYS A 283 -11.54 -6.39 9.81
C LYS A 283 -11.93 -5.96 8.38
N GLY A 284 -12.72 -4.91 8.25
CA GLY A 284 -13.39 -4.57 7.01
C GLY A 284 -12.52 -3.80 6.03
N SER A 285 -11.63 -2.92 6.50
CA SER A 285 -10.83 -2.04 5.64
C SER A 285 -9.89 -2.82 4.71
N ALA A 286 -9.04 -3.69 5.26
CA ALA A 286 -8.14 -4.51 4.45
C ALA A 286 -8.90 -5.43 3.47
N ARG A 287 -10.03 -6.02 3.90
CA ARG A 287 -10.87 -6.87 3.04
C ARG A 287 -11.51 -6.09 1.90
N PHE A 288 -11.97 -4.87 2.18
CA PHE A 288 -12.54 -3.98 1.17
C PHE A 288 -11.49 -3.64 0.10
N PHE A 289 -10.31 -3.13 0.50
CA PHE A 289 -9.26 -2.77 -0.46
C PHE A 289 -8.81 -3.99 -1.26
N HIS A 290 -8.66 -5.15 -0.61
CA HIS A 290 -8.33 -6.38 -1.32
C HIS A 290 -9.35 -6.72 -2.41
N GLY A 291 -10.66 -6.60 -2.10
CA GLY A 291 -11.74 -6.85 -3.07
C GLY A 291 -11.77 -5.83 -4.21
N ALA A 292 -11.74 -4.53 -3.87
CA ALA A 292 -11.79 -3.44 -4.84
C ALA A 292 -10.58 -3.45 -5.79
N LEU A 293 -9.37 -3.59 -5.25
CA LEU A 293 -8.14 -3.67 -6.05
C LEU A 293 -8.12 -4.92 -6.93
N THR A 294 -8.55 -6.07 -6.43
CA THR A 294 -8.64 -7.29 -7.26
C THR A 294 -9.61 -7.08 -8.44
N ALA A 295 -10.74 -6.42 -8.21
CA ALA A 295 -11.69 -6.10 -9.28
C ALA A 295 -11.08 -5.11 -10.30
N ALA A 296 -10.48 -4.02 -9.84
CA ALA A 296 -9.87 -3.01 -10.70
C ALA A 296 -8.69 -3.55 -11.53
N LEU A 297 -7.85 -4.40 -10.95
CA LEU A 297 -6.72 -5.02 -11.65
C LEU A 297 -7.19 -6.02 -12.70
N ARG A 298 -8.24 -6.81 -12.41
CA ARG A 298 -8.83 -7.73 -13.38
C ARG A 298 -9.41 -7.03 -14.60
N THR A 299 -9.98 -5.83 -14.45
CA THR A 299 -10.44 -5.09 -15.63
C THR A 299 -9.27 -4.68 -16.52
N THR A 300 -8.06 -4.43 -15.97
CA THR A 300 -6.89 -4.17 -16.83
C THR A 300 -6.54 -5.39 -17.67
N GLU A 301 -6.48 -6.59 -17.08
CA GLU A 301 -6.19 -7.80 -17.87
C GLU A 301 -7.31 -8.08 -18.89
N GLN A 302 -8.57 -7.83 -18.56
CA GLN A 302 -9.66 -7.95 -19.52
C GLN A 302 -9.50 -7.02 -20.72
N GLU A 303 -9.04 -5.78 -20.50
CA GLU A 303 -8.77 -4.81 -21.57
C GLU A 303 -7.56 -5.21 -22.44
N LEU A 304 -6.58 -5.90 -21.86
CA LEU A 304 -5.37 -6.35 -22.56
C LEU A 304 -5.50 -7.77 -23.14
N ALA A 305 -6.55 -8.50 -22.78
CA ALA A 305 -6.79 -9.87 -23.21
C ALA A 305 -6.82 -9.97 -24.75
N GLY A 306 -6.15 -10.98 -25.30
CA GLY A 306 -6.07 -11.19 -26.75
C GLY A 306 -4.95 -10.41 -27.46
N HIS A 307 -4.31 -9.43 -26.80
CA HIS A 307 -3.12 -8.78 -27.34
C HIS A 307 -1.85 -9.60 -27.01
N SER A 308 -0.95 -9.74 -27.99
CA SER A 308 0.38 -10.30 -27.76
C SER A 308 1.22 -9.39 -26.85
N PHE A 309 2.25 -9.94 -26.20
CA PHE A 309 3.12 -9.16 -25.32
C PHE A 309 3.69 -7.89 -26.01
N PRO A 310 4.21 -7.93 -27.26
CA PRO A 310 4.67 -6.73 -27.94
C PRO A 310 3.56 -5.72 -28.25
N ALA A 311 2.33 -6.18 -28.49
CA ALA A 311 1.18 -5.28 -28.70
C ALA A 311 0.72 -4.62 -27.39
N ARG A 312 0.84 -5.33 -26.25
CA ARG A 312 0.56 -4.79 -24.91
C ARG A 312 1.65 -3.80 -24.46
N TYR A 313 2.90 -4.03 -24.82
CA TYR A 313 4.08 -3.28 -24.36
C TYR A 313 5.06 -3.02 -25.53
N PRO A 314 4.74 -2.06 -26.42
CA PRO A 314 5.59 -1.79 -27.59
C PRO A 314 7.01 -1.37 -27.17
N TRP A 315 8.03 -2.07 -27.70
CA TRP A 315 9.45 -1.78 -27.47
C TRP A 315 10.34 -2.11 -28.69
N PRO A 316 11.35 -1.29 -29.03
CA PRO A 316 11.53 0.09 -28.56
C PRO A 316 10.32 0.93 -29.01
N LEU A 317 9.97 1.95 -28.22
CA LEU A 317 8.92 2.86 -28.70
C LEU A 317 9.40 3.55 -29.98
N PRO A 318 8.49 3.88 -30.92
CA PRO A 318 8.83 4.81 -31.98
C PRO A 318 9.43 6.10 -31.37
N PRO A 319 10.44 6.69 -32.03
CA PRO A 319 11.21 7.83 -31.52
C PRO A 319 10.35 9.03 -31.14
#